data_AF-A0A1G8PPA5-F1
#
_entry.id   AF-A0A1G8PPA5-F1
#
_cell.length_a   1.000
_cell.length_b   1.000
_cell.length_c   1.000
_cell.angle_alpha   90.00
_cell.angle_beta   90.00
_cell.angle_gamma   90.00
#
_symmetry.space_group_name_H-M   'P 1'
#
loop_
_entity.id
_entity.type
_entity.pdbx_description
1 polymer ?
#
loop_
_entity_poly.entity_id
_entity_poly.type
_entity_poly.pdbx_seq_one_letter_code
_entity_poly.pdbx_strand_id
1 'polypeptide(L)'
;MRKLLLIPFLFFSLTIAAACSGSDDTEQPDTPDRLSGNSKILVTYFSATGNTQAVAERIVELTGADVYRIRTSVPYASNPYDDSDRIQNEAYNDLRPAVANLPSAETIAQYDTIFVGSPCWWHQPAMVVCTFLENYDLSGKTIIPFITYGATTYLNESMQKIYKLTPNSKHIPETLPEDLDPDDITTPGRPDDDGIYMPGRASGVEAWLRRMGLTVE
;
A
#
# COMPACT_ATOMS: atom_id res chain seq x y z
N MET A 1 -8.97 53.49 -66.49
CA MET A 1 -7.76 53.94 -65.78
C MET A 1 -8.16 54.81 -64.60
N ARG A 2 -8.06 54.29 -63.37
CA ARG A 2 -7.72 55.03 -62.14
C ARG A 2 -7.61 54.04 -60.99
N LYS A 3 -6.39 53.90 -60.47
CA LYS A 3 -6.02 53.16 -59.25
C LYS A 3 -6.37 54.01 -58.02
N LEU A 4 -6.80 53.41 -56.92
CA LEU A 4 -6.76 53.93 -55.53
C LEU A 4 -7.43 52.87 -54.63
N LEU A 5 -7.01 52.46 -53.43
CA LEU A 5 -5.80 52.58 -52.60
C LEU A 5 -6.04 51.54 -51.47
N LEU A 6 -5.01 50.79 -51.07
CA LEU A 6 -5.07 49.86 -49.92
C LEU A 6 -5.23 50.63 -48.59
N ILE A 7 -6.07 50.11 -47.69
CA ILE A 7 -5.97 50.31 -46.24
C ILE A 7 -6.17 48.93 -45.59
N PRO A 8 -5.19 48.39 -44.84
CA PRO A 8 -5.39 47.18 -44.07
C PRO A 8 -6.06 47.56 -42.74
N PHE A 9 -7.33 47.22 -42.56
CA PHE A 9 -7.97 47.34 -41.26
C PHE A 9 -7.67 46.10 -40.44
N LEU A 10 -6.72 46.25 -39.52
CA LEU A 10 -6.40 45.31 -38.46
C LEU A 10 -7.58 45.28 -37.47
N PHE A 11 -8.46 44.28 -37.58
CA PHE A 11 -9.46 43.99 -36.54
C PHE A 11 -9.07 42.73 -35.80
N PHE A 12 -8.58 42.97 -34.59
CA PHE A 12 -8.34 42.01 -33.52
C PHE A 12 -9.69 41.57 -32.95
N SER A 13 -10.04 40.29 -33.00
CA SER A 13 -11.15 39.76 -32.19
C SER A 13 -10.92 38.30 -31.78
N LEU A 14 -10.32 38.18 -30.60
CA LEU A 14 -10.76 37.34 -29.47
C LEU A 14 -11.13 35.87 -29.77
N THR A 15 -10.13 34.99 -29.67
CA THR A 15 -10.35 33.56 -29.43
C THR A 15 -10.90 33.35 -28.02
N ILE A 16 -12.14 32.91 -27.90
CA ILE A 16 -12.69 32.39 -26.64
C ILE A 16 -12.14 30.98 -26.48
N ALA A 17 -11.08 30.82 -25.69
CA ALA A 17 -10.70 29.53 -25.16
C ALA A 17 -11.72 29.17 -24.06
N ALA A 18 -12.63 28.25 -24.38
CA ALA A 18 -13.41 27.58 -23.35
C ALA A 18 -12.47 26.67 -22.56
N ALA A 19 -11.93 27.22 -21.47
CA ALA A 19 -11.30 26.44 -20.41
C ALA A 19 -12.41 25.66 -19.68
N CYS A 20 -12.71 24.46 -20.17
CA CYS A 20 -13.41 23.49 -19.35
C CYS A 20 -12.40 22.91 -18.38
N SER A 21 -12.54 23.27 -17.11
CA SER A 21 -11.83 22.67 -15.99
C SER A 21 -12.20 21.19 -15.93
N GLY A 22 -11.34 20.33 -16.47
CA GLY A 22 -11.31 18.93 -16.05
C GLY A 22 -10.74 18.91 -14.64
N SER A 23 -11.56 18.57 -13.66
CA SER A 23 -11.05 17.93 -12.44
C SER A 23 -10.42 16.62 -12.90
N ASP A 24 -9.11 16.66 -13.07
CA ASP A 24 -8.28 15.49 -13.32
C ASP A 24 -8.24 14.68 -12.01
N ASP A 25 -9.33 13.95 -11.75
CA ASP A 25 -9.30 12.83 -10.84
C ASP A 25 -8.44 11.77 -11.54
N THR A 26 -7.12 11.88 -11.38
CA THR A 26 -6.19 10.83 -11.76
C THR A 26 -6.55 9.58 -10.98
N GLU A 27 -7.46 8.76 -11.52
CA GLU A 27 -7.58 7.36 -11.17
C GLU A 27 -6.24 6.72 -11.50
N GLN A 28 -5.45 6.45 -10.46
CA GLN A 28 -4.25 5.66 -10.62
C GLN A 28 -4.67 4.28 -11.15
N PRO A 29 -4.00 3.74 -12.19
CA PRO A 29 -4.41 2.46 -12.77
C PRO A 29 -4.48 1.38 -11.69
N ASP A 30 -5.67 0.84 -11.47
CA ASP A 30 -5.90 -0.32 -10.59
C ASP A 30 -5.28 -1.55 -11.25
N THR A 31 -4.23 -2.11 -10.67
CA THR A 31 -3.76 -3.44 -11.08
C THR A 31 -4.85 -4.46 -10.73
N PRO A 32 -5.34 -5.25 -11.71
CA PRO A 32 -6.42 -6.20 -11.47
C PRO A 32 -5.95 -7.29 -10.51
N ASP A 33 -6.84 -7.67 -9.59
CA ASP A 33 -6.61 -8.81 -8.70
C ASP A 33 -6.40 -10.06 -9.55
N ARG A 34 -5.36 -10.83 -9.24
CA ARG A 34 -5.04 -12.09 -9.90
C ARG A 34 -4.86 -13.17 -8.84
N LEU A 35 -5.90 -13.98 -8.68
CA LEU A 35 -5.92 -15.16 -7.81
C LEU A 35 -5.99 -16.40 -8.69
N SER A 36 -4.92 -16.62 -9.47
CA SER A 36 -4.90 -17.72 -10.45
C SER A 36 -4.73 -19.09 -9.80
N GLY A 37 -4.18 -19.16 -8.59
CA GLY A 37 -3.84 -20.40 -7.90
C GLY A 37 -2.63 -21.13 -8.50
N ASN A 38 -2.01 -20.55 -9.54
CA ASN A 38 -0.84 -21.12 -10.21
C ASN A 38 0.46 -20.84 -9.44
N SER A 39 0.43 -19.86 -8.52
CA SER A 39 1.53 -19.56 -7.61
C SER A 39 1.19 -19.96 -6.18
N LYS A 40 2.20 -20.38 -5.42
CA LYS A 40 2.11 -20.58 -3.96
C LYS A 40 2.38 -19.31 -3.16
N ILE A 41 2.66 -18.20 -3.86
CA ILE A 41 2.94 -16.89 -3.29
C ILE A 41 1.79 -15.94 -3.64
N LEU A 42 1.23 -15.30 -2.62
CA LEU A 42 0.25 -14.23 -2.76
C LEU A 42 0.84 -12.92 -2.25
N VAL A 43 0.63 -11.84 -3.00
CA VAL A 43 0.90 -10.47 -2.54
C VAL A 43 -0.44 -9.80 -2.22
N THR A 44 -0.75 -9.66 -0.93
CA THR A 44 -1.88 -8.85 -0.49
C THR A 44 -1.41 -7.45 -0.12
N TYR A 45 -2.18 -6.42 -0.45
CA TYR A 45 -1.81 -5.06 -0.04
C TYR A 45 -3.01 -4.12 0.04
N PHE A 46 -2.91 -3.11 0.91
CA PHE A 46 -3.73 -1.91 0.85
C PHE A 46 -2.90 -0.73 0.37
N SER A 47 -3.48 0.14 -0.47
CA SER A 47 -2.84 1.39 -0.90
C SER A 47 -3.88 2.49 -1.15
N ALA A 48 -3.67 3.65 -0.52
CA ALA A 48 -4.49 4.84 -0.74
C ALA A 48 -4.00 5.67 -1.94
N THR A 49 -2.69 5.90 -2.03
CA THR A 49 -2.06 6.78 -3.04
C THR A 49 -1.04 6.08 -3.92
N GLY A 50 -1.09 4.75 -3.99
CA GLY A 50 -0.30 3.98 -4.94
C GLY A 50 1.13 3.60 -4.56
N ASN A 51 1.68 4.16 -3.47
CA ASN A 51 3.05 3.85 -3.06
C ASN A 51 3.23 2.35 -2.71
N THR A 52 2.34 1.82 -1.86
CA THR A 52 2.30 0.38 -1.54
C THR A 52 2.01 -0.48 -2.76
N GLN A 53 1.13 0.00 -3.66
CA GLN A 53 0.82 -0.70 -4.90
C GLN A 53 2.07 -0.88 -5.78
N ALA A 54 2.86 0.17 -5.97
CA ALA A 54 4.08 0.08 -6.77
C ALA A 54 5.09 -0.94 -6.21
N VAL A 55 5.17 -1.08 -4.87
CA VAL A 55 5.98 -2.12 -4.22
C VAL A 55 5.40 -3.50 -4.49
N ALA A 56 4.09 -3.67 -4.31
CA ALA A 56 3.38 -4.93 -4.54
C ALA A 56 3.55 -5.42 -5.98
N GLU A 57 3.34 -4.54 -6.97
CA GLU A 57 3.51 -4.82 -8.38
C GLU A 57 4.93 -5.27 -8.70
N ARG A 58 5.93 -4.58 -8.14
CA ARG A 58 7.32 -4.97 -8.34
C ARG A 58 7.64 -6.34 -7.74
N ILE A 59 7.04 -6.72 -6.61
CA ILE A 59 7.16 -8.08 -6.05
C ILE A 59 6.55 -9.08 -7.03
N VAL A 60 5.35 -8.81 -7.55
CA VAL A 60 4.65 -9.67 -8.52
C VAL A 60 5.47 -9.86 -9.80
N GLU A 61 6.04 -8.79 -10.35
CA GLU A 61 6.91 -8.84 -11.53
C GLU A 61 8.11 -9.78 -11.34
N LEU A 62 8.75 -9.71 -10.17
CA LEU A 62 9.98 -10.45 -9.89
C LEU A 62 9.76 -11.89 -9.42
N THR A 63 8.55 -12.23 -8.97
CA THR A 63 8.24 -13.54 -8.36
C THR A 63 7.21 -14.35 -9.13
N GLY A 64 6.45 -13.71 -10.04
CA GLY A 64 5.29 -14.33 -10.67
C GLY A 64 4.13 -14.59 -9.69
N ALA A 65 4.15 -14.00 -8.50
CA ALA A 65 3.12 -14.18 -7.48
C ALA A 65 1.72 -13.79 -7.97
N ASP A 66 0.72 -14.36 -7.33
CA ASP A 66 -0.64 -13.85 -7.40
C ASP A 66 -0.74 -12.55 -6.58
N VAL A 67 -1.74 -11.71 -6.89
CA VAL A 67 -1.88 -10.38 -6.27
C VAL A 67 -3.32 -10.09 -5.89
N TYR A 68 -3.50 -9.47 -4.73
CA TYR A 68 -4.81 -9.10 -4.21
C TYR A 68 -4.80 -7.75 -3.49
N ARG A 69 -5.53 -6.79 -4.02
CA ARG A 69 -5.72 -5.48 -3.38
C ARG A 69 -6.85 -5.54 -2.36
N ILE A 70 -6.52 -5.22 -1.13
CA ILE A 70 -7.48 -5.02 -0.03
C ILE A 70 -8.19 -3.68 -0.27
N ARG A 71 -9.52 -3.68 -0.27
CA ARG A 71 -10.36 -2.48 -0.42
C ARG A 71 -11.21 -2.31 0.84
N THR A 72 -11.40 -1.07 1.28
CA THR A 72 -12.26 -0.74 2.43
C THR A 72 -13.72 -0.66 1.99
N SER A 73 -14.65 -1.06 2.86
CA SER A 73 -16.09 -0.91 2.58
C SER A 73 -16.52 0.56 2.59
N VAL A 74 -15.86 1.38 3.41
CA VAL A 74 -15.98 2.84 3.39
C VAL A 74 -14.65 3.40 2.87
N PRO A 75 -14.61 3.91 1.62
CA PRO A 75 -13.40 4.50 1.06
C PRO A 75 -12.80 5.58 1.96
N TYR A 76 -11.47 5.69 1.95
CA TYR A 76 -10.82 6.90 2.45
C TYR A 76 -10.85 7.97 1.36
N ALA A 77 -10.67 9.23 1.76
CA ALA A 77 -10.45 10.33 0.84
C ALA A 77 -9.27 10.04 -0.11
N SER A 78 -9.37 10.50 -1.36
CA SER A 78 -8.32 10.34 -2.37
C SER A 78 -6.97 10.88 -1.88
N ASN A 79 -7.01 11.99 -1.14
CA ASN A 79 -5.90 12.46 -0.34
C ASN A 79 -6.08 11.98 1.11
N PRO A 80 -5.26 11.02 1.60
CA PRO A 80 -5.44 10.47 2.95
C PRO A 80 -5.22 11.50 4.07
N TYR A 81 -4.56 12.65 3.79
CA TYR A 81 -4.45 13.73 4.77
C TYR A 81 -5.81 14.34 5.13
N ASP A 82 -6.80 14.28 4.22
CA ASP A 82 -8.14 14.80 4.48
C ASP A 82 -8.94 13.89 5.43
N ASP A 83 -8.49 12.65 5.63
CA ASP A 83 -9.04 11.66 6.56
C ASP A 83 -8.12 11.40 7.78
N SER A 84 -7.12 12.26 8.01
CA SER A 84 -6.07 12.03 9.01
C SER A 84 -6.62 11.74 10.42
N ASP A 85 -7.66 12.45 10.87
CA ASP A 85 -8.28 12.24 12.18
C ASP A 85 -8.99 10.88 12.28
N ARG A 86 -9.66 10.45 11.19
CA ARG A 86 -10.29 9.14 11.10
C ARG A 86 -9.22 8.05 11.16
N ILE A 87 -8.16 8.17 10.37
CA ILE A 87 -7.06 7.21 10.31
C ILE A 87 -6.37 7.13 11.68
N GLN A 88 -6.14 8.27 12.35
CA GLN A 88 -5.58 8.32 13.70
C GLN A 88 -6.47 7.57 14.68
N ASN A 89 -7.76 7.90 14.70
CA ASN A 89 -8.72 7.29 15.60
C ASN A 89 -8.80 5.77 15.38
N GLU A 90 -8.75 5.32 14.13
CA GLU A 90 -8.69 3.90 13.79
C GLU A 90 -7.45 3.22 14.36
N ALA A 91 -6.25 3.81 14.19
CA ALA A 91 -5.00 3.26 14.69
C ALA A 91 -4.92 3.26 16.24
N TYR A 92 -5.16 4.42 16.87
CA TYR A 92 -4.97 4.61 18.31
C TYR A 92 -6.01 3.90 19.17
N ASN A 93 -7.20 3.62 18.62
CA ASN A 93 -8.25 2.86 19.33
C ASN A 93 -8.38 1.42 18.84
N ASP A 94 -7.38 0.93 18.08
CA ASP A 94 -7.35 -0.44 17.55
C ASP A 94 -8.65 -0.84 16.83
N LEU A 95 -9.21 0.06 16.02
CA LEU A 95 -10.45 -0.22 15.29
C LEU A 95 -10.18 -1.18 14.12
N ARG A 96 -11.24 -1.81 13.63
CA ARG A 96 -11.19 -2.76 12.50
C ARG A 96 -12.12 -2.30 11.38
N PRO A 97 -11.67 -1.35 10.52
CA PRO A 97 -12.45 -0.94 9.34
C PRO A 97 -12.82 -2.14 8.48
N ALA A 98 -14.05 -2.18 7.99
CA ALA A 98 -14.55 -3.31 7.20
C ALA A 98 -13.86 -3.41 5.83
N VAL A 99 -13.60 -4.64 5.40
CA VAL A 99 -13.05 -4.97 4.08
C VAL A 99 -14.20 -5.20 3.10
N ALA A 100 -14.15 -4.56 1.92
CA ALA A 100 -15.20 -4.66 0.89
C ALA A 100 -15.14 -5.97 0.09
N ASN A 101 -13.94 -6.54 -0.03
CA ASN A 101 -13.64 -7.64 -0.92
C ASN A 101 -12.84 -8.71 -0.18
N LEU A 102 -13.45 -9.46 0.72
CA LEU A 102 -12.79 -10.63 1.31
C LEU A 102 -12.84 -11.82 0.33
N PRO A 103 -11.70 -12.36 -0.12
CA PRO A 103 -11.68 -13.63 -0.85
C PRO A 103 -12.11 -14.78 0.07
N SER A 104 -12.57 -15.89 -0.51
CA SER A 104 -12.95 -17.06 0.30
C SER A 104 -11.75 -17.61 1.08
N ALA A 105 -12.01 -18.19 2.25
CA ALA A 105 -10.97 -18.84 3.05
C ALA A 105 -10.28 -19.97 2.27
N GLU A 106 -11.01 -20.70 1.43
CA GLU A 106 -10.45 -21.74 0.55
C GLU A 106 -9.47 -21.17 -0.48
N THR A 107 -9.70 -19.95 -0.93
CA THR A 107 -8.78 -19.25 -1.84
C THR A 107 -7.49 -18.90 -1.11
N ILE A 108 -7.58 -18.31 0.09
CA ILE A 108 -6.40 -17.96 0.89
C ILE A 108 -5.63 -19.21 1.35
N ALA A 109 -6.33 -20.32 1.61
CA ALA A 109 -5.72 -21.57 2.05
C ALA A 109 -4.70 -22.13 1.04
N GLN A 110 -4.83 -21.83 -0.26
CA GLN A 110 -3.99 -22.39 -1.32
C GLN A 110 -2.55 -21.86 -1.34
N TYR A 111 -2.29 -20.73 -0.68
CA TYR A 111 -0.99 -20.06 -0.66
C TYR A 111 -0.15 -20.46 0.56
N ASP A 112 1.14 -20.67 0.34
CA ASP A 112 2.10 -21.04 1.39
C ASP A 112 2.82 -19.80 1.94
N THR A 113 3.03 -18.79 1.08
CA THR A 113 3.66 -17.52 1.42
C THR A 113 2.73 -16.36 1.07
N ILE A 114 2.57 -15.42 1.98
CA ILE A 114 1.75 -14.24 1.81
C ILE A 114 2.59 -13.00 2.15
N PHE A 115 2.87 -12.18 1.15
CA PHE A 115 3.36 -10.83 1.37
C PHE A 115 2.20 -9.94 1.80
N VAL A 116 2.40 -9.12 2.84
CA VAL A 116 1.36 -8.26 3.41
C VAL A 116 1.79 -6.80 3.34
N GLY A 117 1.19 -6.06 2.42
CA GLY A 117 1.52 -4.68 2.11
C GLY A 117 0.62 -3.66 2.79
N SER A 118 1.22 -2.65 3.42
CA SER A 118 0.46 -1.55 4.02
C SER A 118 1.21 -0.21 3.97
N PRO A 119 0.54 0.95 3.89
CA PRO A 119 1.17 2.18 4.35
C PRO A 119 1.31 2.18 5.88
N CYS A 120 2.34 2.84 6.41
CA CYS A 120 2.43 3.20 7.82
C CYS A 120 1.56 4.45 8.07
N TRP A 121 0.52 4.28 8.86
CA TRP A 121 -0.46 5.29 9.21
C TRP A 121 -0.58 5.37 10.72
N TRP A 122 -0.20 6.51 11.30
CA TRP A 122 -0.20 6.73 12.75
C TRP A 122 0.48 5.57 13.51
N HIS A 123 1.71 5.25 13.07
CA HIS A 123 2.62 4.27 13.67
C HIS A 123 2.15 2.81 13.58
N GLN A 124 1.14 2.53 12.74
CA GLN A 124 0.54 1.22 12.55
C GLN A 124 0.39 0.92 11.05
N PRO A 125 0.24 -0.35 10.63
CA PRO A 125 -0.32 -0.62 9.31
C PRO A 125 -1.73 0.00 9.22
N ALA A 126 -2.17 0.37 8.01
CA ALA A 126 -3.58 0.70 7.79
C ALA A 126 -4.50 -0.38 8.38
N MET A 127 -5.42 0.02 9.27
CA MET A 127 -6.16 -0.92 10.12
C MET A 127 -7.08 -1.88 9.34
N VAL A 128 -7.45 -1.55 8.10
CA VAL A 128 -8.14 -2.48 7.20
C VAL A 128 -7.30 -3.73 6.87
N VAL A 129 -5.96 -3.62 6.89
CA VAL A 129 -5.07 -4.76 6.74
C VAL A 129 -5.16 -5.67 7.97
N CYS A 130 -5.26 -5.09 9.18
CA CYS A 130 -5.50 -5.86 10.40
C CYS A 130 -6.82 -6.64 10.30
N THR A 131 -7.91 -5.98 9.88
CA THR A 131 -9.19 -6.65 9.62
C THR A 131 -9.04 -7.78 8.60
N PHE A 132 -8.32 -7.57 7.51
CA PHE A 132 -8.09 -8.61 6.50
C PHE A 132 -7.38 -9.83 7.11
N LEU A 133 -6.30 -9.64 7.87
CA LEU A 133 -5.54 -10.75 8.47
C LEU A 133 -6.38 -11.55 9.47
N GLU A 134 -7.17 -10.88 10.31
CA GLU A 134 -8.03 -11.53 11.31
C GLU A 134 -9.17 -12.37 10.71
N ASN A 135 -9.47 -12.21 9.42
CA ASN A 135 -10.49 -13.01 8.73
C ASN A 135 -10.00 -14.41 8.30
N TYR A 136 -8.72 -14.74 8.47
CA TYR A 136 -8.14 -15.99 7.96
C TYR A 136 -7.33 -16.74 9.01
N ASP A 137 -7.37 -18.08 8.95
CA ASP A 137 -6.38 -18.91 9.61
C ASP A 137 -5.09 -18.92 8.78
N LEU A 138 -4.06 -18.27 9.34
CA LEU A 138 -2.74 -18.12 8.71
C LEU A 138 -1.69 -19.02 9.37
N SER A 139 -2.12 -19.98 10.19
CA SER A 139 -1.22 -20.89 10.91
C SER A 139 -0.33 -21.68 9.94
N GLY A 140 0.97 -21.72 10.21
CA GLY A 140 1.98 -22.42 9.41
C GLY A 140 2.33 -21.77 8.06
N LYS A 141 1.61 -20.73 7.63
CA LYS A 141 1.95 -19.93 6.44
C LYS A 141 3.15 -19.03 6.72
N THR A 142 3.87 -18.64 5.67
CA THR A 142 4.94 -17.64 5.76
C THR A 142 4.38 -16.25 5.50
N ILE A 143 4.50 -15.35 6.47
CA ILE A 143 4.04 -13.96 6.38
C ILE A 143 5.24 -13.03 6.23
N ILE A 144 5.21 -12.21 5.17
CA ILE A 144 6.29 -11.27 4.84
C ILE A 144 5.70 -9.86 4.74
N PRO A 145 5.73 -9.05 5.81
CA PRO A 145 5.20 -7.69 5.74
C PRO A 145 6.08 -6.80 4.87
N PHE A 146 5.46 -5.85 4.17
CA PHE A 146 6.15 -4.71 3.58
C PHE A 146 5.39 -3.40 3.85
N ILE A 147 6.07 -2.42 4.42
CA ILE A 147 5.46 -1.15 4.84
C ILE A 147 6.04 0.00 4.04
N THR A 148 5.19 0.82 3.44
CA THR A 148 5.59 2.09 2.82
C THR A 148 5.27 3.26 3.75
N TYR A 149 6.06 4.31 3.71
CA TYR A 149 6.01 5.35 4.73
C TYR A 149 6.41 6.73 4.18
N GLY A 150 5.88 7.79 4.80
CA GLY A 150 6.31 9.16 4.55
C GLY A 150 7.55 9.58 5.35
N ALA A 151 7.81 8.91 6.48
CA ALA A 151 8.98 9.09 7.35
C ALA A 151 9.56 7.71 7.72
N THR A 152 10.89 7.59 7.85
CA THR A 152 11.61 6.32 8.08
C THR A 152 11.44 5.74 9.48
N THR A 153 10.44 6.18 10.25
CA THR A 153 10.17 5.74 11.61
C THR A 153 8.92 4.88 11.66
N TYR A 154 8.81 4.02 12.67
CA TYR A 154 7.65 3.18 13.01
C TYR A 154 7.44 1.93 12.15
N LEU A 155 8.53 1.42 11.57
CA LEU A 155 8.49 0.18 10.82
C LEU A 155 8.34 -1.00 11.78
N ASN A 156 9.05 -0.95 12.90
CA ASN A 156 9.05 -1.98 13.93
C ASN A 156 7.63 -2.18 14.48
N GLU A 157 7.00 -1.14 15.02
CA GLU A 157 5.66 -1.17 15.60
C GLU A 157 4.62 -1.64 14.58
N SER A 158 4.74 -1.18 13.33
CA SER A 158 3.85 -1.61 12.24
C SER A 158 3.99 -3.11 11.92
N MET A 159 5.23 -3.61 11.86
CA MET A 159 5.50 -5.04 11.63
C MET A 159 5.12 -5.89 12.85
N GLN A 160 5.37 -5.40 14.07
CA GLN A 160 5.00 -6.04 15.33
C GLN A 160 3.49 -6.23 15.41
N LYS A 161 2.67 -5.26 15.00
CA LYS A 161 1.21 -5.42 14.91
C LYS A 161 0.84 -6.59 14.01
N ILE A 162 1.44 -6.70 12.82
CA ILE A 162 1.20 -7.82 11.90
C ILE A 162 1.61 -9.15 12.53
N TYR A 163 2.74 -9.21 13.23
CA TYR A 163 3.23 -10.43 13.89
C TYR A 163 2.31 -10.87 15.03
N LYS A 164 1.86 -9.92 15.86
CA LYS A 164 0.89 -10.15 16.95
C LYS A 164 -0.46 -10.69 16.42
N LEU A 165 -0.88 -10.28 15.22
CA LEU A 165 -2.10 -10.78 14.56
C LEU A 165 -1.92 -12.14 13.87
N THR A 166 -0.68 -12.54 13.61
CA THR A 166 -0.35 -13.80 12.92
C THR A 166 0.60 -14.68 13.75
N PRO A 167 0.31 -14.93 15.04
CA PRO A 167 1.29 -15.49 15.98
C PRO A 167 1.66 -16.96 15.68
N ASN A 168 0.81 -17.67 14.94
CA ASN A 168 1.02 -19.06 14.55
C ASN A 168 1.61 -19.20 13.14
N SER A 169 1.91 -18.10 12.48
CA SER A 169 2.60 -18.07 11.19
C SER A 169 4.12 -18.14 11.39
N LYS A 170 4.83 -18.49 10.33
CA LYS A 170 6.25 -18.20 10.21
C LYS A 170 6.39 -16.78 9.69
N HIS A 171 7.36 -16.03 10.17
CA HIS A 171 7.61 -14.67 9.70
C HIS A 171 8.94 -14.56 8.97
N ILE A 172 9.01 -13.65 8.00
CA ILE A 172 10.26 -13.18 7.43
C ILE A 172 10.29 -11.64 7.55
N PRO A 173 11.27 -11.06 8.28
CA PRO A 173 12.30 -11.74 9.08
C PRO A 173 11.74 -12.62 10.20
N GLU A 174 12.51 -13.57 10.72
CA GLU A 174 12.03 -14.46 11.80
C GLU A 174 11.85 -13.71 13.12
N THR A 175 12.68 -12.69 13.35
CA THR A 175 12.61 -11.80 14.51
C THR A 175 12.67 -10.35 14.08
N LEU A 176 12.00 -9.49 14.84
CA LEU A 176 12.08 -8.04 14.73
C LEU A 176 12.98 -7.49 15.85
N PRO A 177 13.52 -6.27 15.71
CA PRO A 177 14.07 -5.54 16.85
C PRO A 177 13.08 -5.45 18.00
N GLU A 178 13.59 -5.27 19.22
CA GLU A 178 12.76 -5.00 20.38
C GLU A 178 12.02 -3.69 20.18
N ASP A 179 10.69 -3.74 20.26
CA ASP A 179 9.84 -2.55 20.35
C ASP A 179 10.07 -1.90 21.72
N LEU A 180 10.69 -0.73 21.70
CA LEU A 180 11.14 -0.06 22.92
C LEU A 180 9.99 0.58 23.70
N ASP A 181 8.87 0.88 23.04
CA ASP A 181 7.73 1.60 23.61
C ASP A 181 6.39 0.88 23.25
N PRO A 182 6.25 -0.43 23.55
CA PRO A 182 5.22 -1.30 22.94
C PRO A 182 3.77 -1.01 23.39
N ASP A 183 3.63 -0.21 24.46
CA ASP A 183 2.35 0.19 25.05
C ASP A 183 1.97 1.64 24.69
N ASP A 184 2.84 2.41 24.03
CA ASP A 184 2.57 3.79 23.60
C ASP A 184 2.78 3.97 22.10
N ILE A 185 1.69 3.83 21.36
CA ILE A 185 1.64 4.12 19.92
C ILE A 185 1.25 5.57 19.61
N THR A 186 1.01 6.40 20.64
CA THR A 186 0.42 7.73 20.50
C THR A 186 1.45 8.85 20.51
N THR A 187 2.60 8.59 21.14
CA THR A 187 3.75 9.48 21.19
C THR A 187 4.84 8.96 20.25
N PRO A 188 5.60 9.84 19.58
CA PRO A 188 6.81 9.41 18.90
C PRO A 188 7.76 8.63 19.81
N GLY A 189 7.88 7.32 19.55
CA GLY A 189 8.80 6.42 20.24
C GLY A 189 10.27 6.70 19.94
N ARG A 190 11.14 6.02 20.69
CA ARG A 190 12.58 6.02 20.43
C ARG A 190 12.88 5.29 19.11
N PRO A 191 13.92 5.67 18.36
CA PRO A 191 14.28 4.95 17.15
C PRO A 191 14.73 3.52 17.51
N ASP A 192 13.97 2.54 17.04
CA ASP A 192 14.23 1.11 17.23
C ASP A 192 14.08 0.28 15.93
N ASP A 193 13.93 0.98 14.79
CA ASP A 193 13.86 0.38 13.46
C ASP A 193 15.21 -0.18 12.95
N ASP A 194 16.30 0.06 13.69
CA ASP A 194 17.65 -0.36 13.33
C ASP A 194 17.72 -1.88 13.12
N GLY A 195 18.12 -2.30 11.92
CA GLY A 195 18.19 -3.70 11.53
C GLY A 195 16.99 -4.20 10.72
N ILE A 196 15.91 -3.40 10.59
CA ILE A 196 14.82 -3.70 9.67
C ILE A 196 15.27 -3.36 8.24
N TYR A 197 15.37 -4.39 7.40
CA TYR A 197 15.68 -4.23 5.98
C TYR A 197 14.47 -4.55 5.11
N MET A 198 13.81 -3.52 4.61
CA MET A 198 12.55 -3.60 3.86
C MET A 198 12.45 -2.49 2.81
N PRO A 199 11.84 -2.72 1.64
CA PRO A 199 11.74 -1.70 0.60
C PRO A 199 10.66 -0.69 0.96
N GLY A 200 11.05 0.57 1.15
CA GLY A 200 10.08 1.68 1.23
C GLY A 200 9.50 2.08 -0.14
N ARG A 201 10.11 1.63 -1.24
CA ARG A 201 9.75 1.96 -2.63
C ARG A 201 10.09 0.82 -3.58
N ALA A 202 9.46 0.77 -4.76
CA ALA A 202 9.61 -0.29 -5.75
C ALA A 202 11.08 -0.59 -6.13
N SER A 203 11.93 0.44 -6.26
CA SER A 203 13.33 0.28 -6.65
C SER A 203 14.17 -0.58 -5.68
N GLY A 204 13.75 -0.71 -4.42
CA GLY A 204 14.45 -1.52 -3.41
C GLY A 204 14.04 -3.00 -3.39
N VAL A 205 12.94 -3.36 -4.07
CA VAL A 205 12.32 -4.68 -3.94
C VAL A 205 13.24 -5.80 -4.41
N GLU A 206 13.96 -5.62 -5.51
CA GLU A 206 14.83 -6.67 -6.04
C GLU A 206 15.95 -7.04 -5.06
N ALA A 207 16.65 -6.04 -4.52
CA ALA A 207 17.70 -6.27 -3.53
C ALA A 207 17.15 -6.93 -2.26
N TRP A 208 15.93 -6.57 -1.85
CA TRP A 208 15.24 -7.17 -0.72
C TRP A 208 14.89 -8.65 -0.95
N LEU A 209 14.25 -8.96 -2.08
CA LEU A 209 13.92 -10.34 -2.44
C LEU A 209 15.19 -11.21 -2.56
N ARG A 210 16.27 -10.69 -3.13
CA ARG A 210 17.56 -11.40 -3.25
C ARG A 210 18.13 -11.76 -1.88
N ARG A 211 18.04 -10.86 -0.89
CA ARG A 211 18.50 -11.14 0.49
C ARG A 211 17.69 -12.23 1.18
N MET A 212 16.40 -12.34 0.86
CA MET A 212 15.55 -13.41 1.37
C MET A 212 15.68 -14.72 0.57
N GLY A 213 16.45 -14.74 -0.53
CA GLY A 213 16.57 -15.89 -1.40
C GLY A 213 15.31 -16.18 -2.23
N LEU A 214 14.47 -15.18 -2.47
CA LEU A 214 13.15 -15.32 -3.13
C LEU A 214 13.13 -14.92 -4.61
N THR A 215 14.24 -14.47 -5.19
CA THR A 215 14.30 -14.16 -6.63
C THR A 215 14.54 -15.41 -7.46
N VAL A 216 13.77 -15.55 -8.54
CA VAL A 216 14.02 -16.49 -9.65
C VAL A 216 14.92 -15.78 -10.67
N GLU A 217 15.98 -16.45 -11.14
CA GLU A 217 16.84 -15.95 -12.23
C GLU A 217 16.10 -15.88 -13.57
#